data_AF-A0A9N8JIZ4-F1
#
_entry.id   AF-A0A9N8JIZ4-F1
#
_cell.length_a   1.000
_cell.length_b   1.000
_cell.length_c   1.000
_cell.angle_alpha   90.00
_cell.angle_beta   90.00
_cell.angle_gamma   90.00
#
_symmetry.space_group_name_H-M   'P 1'
#
loop_
_entity.id
_entity.type
_entity.pdbx_description
1 polymer ?
#
loop_
_entity_poly.entity_id
_entity_poly.type
_entity_poly.pdbx_seq_one_letter_code
_entity_poly.pdbx_strand_id
1 'polypeptide(L)'
;MLTTLPLEAFVCREVMNLYYFSHEAFDPNRHLILTTALVISAMGLSLLTCDLGIVFELVGATSACALAYILPPLCYVKLTKRRTWETYAAYVCITFGCIVMGISVLLAGAKMVRGEGGAQSC
;
A
#
# COMPACT_ATOMS: atom_id res chain seq x y z
N MET A 1 -12.79 -15.30 2.04
CA MET A 1 -12.70 -14.49 0.81
C MET A 1 -12.06 -15.29 -0.32
N LEU A 2 -12.69 -16.42 -0.71
CA LEU A 2 -12.05 -17.37 -1.63
C LEU A 2 -12.25 -16.97 -3.10
N THR A 3 -13.39 -16.37 -3.43
CA THR A 3 -13.72 -15.89 -4.79
C THR A 3 -13.21 -14.49 -5.11
N THR A 4 -12.83 -13.70 -4.10
CA THR A 4 -12.27 -12.35 -4.30
C THR A 4 -10.76 -12.37 -4.50
N LEU A 5 -10.07 -13.35 -3.90
CA LEU A 5 -8.63 -13.57 -4.08
C LEU A 5 -8.17 -13.59 -5.56
N PRO A 6 -8.84 -14.28 -6.50
CA PRO A 6 -8.44 -14.23 -7.91
C PRO A 6 -8.60 -12.84 -8.55
N LEU A 7 -9.58 -12.04 -8.11
CA LEU A 7 -9.78 -10.68 -8.61
C LEU A 7 -8.67 -9.75 -8.13
N GLU A 8 -8.34 -9.81 -6.83
CA GLU A 8 -7.27 -8.99 -6.24
C GLU A 8 -5.89 -9.36 -6.82
N ALA A 9 -5.61 -10.67 -6.98
CA ALA A 9 -4.37 -11.14 -7.59
C ALA A 9 -4.23 -10.71 -9.06
N PHE A 10 -5.35 -10.61 -9.80
CA PHE A 10 -5.35 -10.09 -11.16
C PHE A 10 -4.92 -8.62 -11.20
N VAL A 11 -5.50 -7.78 -10.33
CA VAL A 11 -5.15 -6.34 -10.27
C VAL A 11 -3.69 -6.15 -9.86
N CYS A 12 -3.22 -6.86 -8.82
CA CYS A 12 -1.82 -6.78 -8.39
C CYS A 12 -0.85 -7.19 -9.50
N ARG A 13 -1.11 -8.31 -10.19
CA ARG A 13 -0.27 -8.78 -11.29
C ARG A 13 -0.26 -7.78 -12.45
N GLU A 14 -1.41 -7.21 -12.81
CA GLU A 14 -1.51 -6.26 -13.92
C GLU A 14 -0.70 -4.99 -13.63
N VAL A 15 -0.80 -4.44 -12.42
CA VAL A 15 -0.03 -3.25 -12.00
C VAL A 15 1.48 -3.55 -12.00
N MET A 16 1.90 -4.72 -11.48
CA MET A 16 3.31 -5.12 -11.51
C MET A 16 3.85 -5.29 -12.93
N ASN A 17 3.06 -5.90 -13.82
CA ASN A 17 3.47 -6.10 -15.21
C ASN A 17 3.55 -4.76 -15.97
N LEU A 18 2.58 -3.87 -15.76
CA LEU A 18 2.60 -2.53 -16.35
C LEU A 18 3.79 -1.70 -15.87
N TYR A 19 4.16 -1.80 -14.59
CA TYR A 19 5.27 -1.03 -14.02
C TYR A 19 6.65 -1.57 -14.45
N TYR A 20 6.87 -2.89 -14.41
CA TYR A 20 8.18 -3.49 -14.68
C TYR A 20 8.39 -3.89 -16.15
N PHE A 21 7.35 -4.33 -16.87
CA PHE A 21 7.46 -4.94 -18.20
C PHE A 21 6.43 -4.36 -19.18
N SER A 22 6.31 -3.03 -19.23
CA SER A 22 5.33 -2.34 -20.08
C SER A 22 5.42 -2.66 -21.58
N HIS A 23 6.57 -3.14 -22.06
CA HIS A 23 6.86 -3.35 -23.49
C HIS A 23 7.13 -4.80 -23.89
N GLU A 24 7.03 -5.76 -22.97
CA GLU A 24 7.33 -7.16 -23.27
C GLU A 24 6.07 -8.00 -23.46
N ALA A 25 6.14 -8.98 -24.37
CA ALA A 25 5.03 -9.87 -24.66
C ALA A 25 4.73 -10.82 -23.49
N PHE A 26 3.53 -11.39 -23.50
CA PHE A 26 3.09 -12.30 -22.45
C PHE A 26 3.98 -13.55 -22.36
N ASP A 27 4.66 -13.69 -21.22
CA ASP A 27 5.45 -14.88 -20.89
C ASP A 27 4.76 -15.71 -19.77
N PRO A 28 4.41 -16.99 -20.02
CA PRO A 28 3.73 -17.84 -19.04
C PRO A 28 4.58 -18.10 -17.79
N ASN A 29 5.91 -18.16 -17.93
CA ASN A 29 6.81 -18.36 -16.79
C ASN A 29 6.80 -17.18 -15.82
N ARG A 30 6.77 -15.95 -16.33
CA ARG A 30 6.71 -14.73 -15.49
C ARG A 30 5.38 -14.62 -14.77
N HIS A 31 4.31 -14.98 -15.46
CA HIS A 31 2.98 -15.02 -14.88
C HIS A 31 2.91 -15.96 -13.68
N LEU A 32 3.47 -17.17 -13.81
CA LEU A 32 3.52 -18.14 -12.72
C LEU A 32 4.37 -17.62 -11.56
N ILE A 33 5.56 -17.07 -11.82
CA ILE A 33 6.45 -16.54 -10.78
C ILE A 33 5.78 -15.40 -10.00
N LEU A 34 5.18 -14.41 -10.68
CA LEU A 34 4.51 -13.29 -10.01
C LEU A 34 3.32 -13.73 -9.16
N THR A 35 2.48 -14.62 -9.70
CA THR A 35 1.28 -15.08 -8.99
C THR A 35 1.65 -15.94 -7.79
N THR A 36 2.62 -16.85 -7.94
CA THR A 36 3.12 -17.67 -6.81
C THR A 36 3.79 -16.82 -5.75
N ALA A 37 4.58 -15.81 -6.12
CA ALA A 37 5.19 -14.89 -5.16
C ALA A 37 4.13 -14.08 -4.38
N LEU A 38 3.07 -13.60 -5.04
CA LEU A 38 1.95 -12.91 -4.38
C LEU A 38 1.23 -13.80 -3.39
N VAL A 39 0.92 -15.05 -3.76
CA VAL A 39 0.23 -16.00 -2.87
C VAL A 39 1.13 -16.41 -1.69
N ILE A 40 2.40 -16.69 -1.94
CA ILE A 40 3.35 -17.09 -0.88
C ILE A 40 3.60 -15.94 0.09
N SER A 41 3.72 -14.70 -0.39
CA SER A 41 3.90 -13.53 0.50
C SER A 41 2.66 -13.28 1.36
N ALA A 42 1.45 -13.39 0.79
CA ALA A 42 0.21 -13.32 1.55
C ALA A 42 0.11 -14.42 2.61
N MET A 43 0.47 -15.66 2.24
CA MET A 43 0.54 -16.80 3.17
C MET A 43 1.57 -16.55 4.28
N GLY A 44 2.76 -16.07 3.93
CA GLY A 44 3.83 -15.76 4.89
C GLY A 44 3.40 -14.69 5.90
N LEU A 45 2.78 -13.60 5.44
CA LEU A 45 2.22 -12.57 6.33
C LEU A 45 1.15 -13.14 7.26
N SER A 46 0.30 -14.05 6.76
CA SER A 46 -0.72 -14.72 7.57
C SER A 46 -0.13 -15.66 8.64
N LEU A 47 1.06 -16.23 8.41
CA LEU A 47 1.73 -17.09 9.38
C LEU A 47 2.56 -16.30 10.40
N LEU A 48 3.14 -15.17 9.98
CA LEU A 48 3.97 -14.32 10.84
C LEU A 48 3.14 -13.38 11.73
N THR A 49 1.92 -13.06 11.32
CA THR A 49 1.08 -12.07 12.01
C THR A 49 -0.07 -12.76 12.73
N CYS A 50 -0.04 -12.77 14.06
CA CYS A 50 -1.18 -13.23 14.86
C CYS A 50 -2.24 -12.11 15.03
N ASP A 51 -1.84 -10.84 14.92
CA ASP A 51 -2.73 -9.66 14.97
C ASP A 51 -2.99 -9.05 13.58
N LEU A 52 -3.94 -9.62 12.83
CA LEU A 52 -4.35 -9.05 11.54
C LEU A 52 -4.85 -7.60 11.65
N GLY A 53 -5.39 -7.22 12.81
CA GLY A 53 -5.89 -5.86 13.07
C GLY A 53 -4.81 -4.79 12.97
N ILE A 54 -3.62 -5.03 13.55
CA ILE A 54 -2.51 -4.07 13.49
C ILE A 54 -1.98 -3.95 12.05
N VAL A 55 -1.90 -5.08 11.33
CA VAL A 55 -1.46 -5.08 9.93
C VAL A 55 -2.46 -4.34 9.04
N PHE A 56 -3.76 -4.53 9.24
CA PHE A 56 -4.78 -3.77 8.50
C PHE A 56 -4.80 -2.29 8.88
N GLU A 57 -4.57 -1.92 10.15
CA GLU A 57 -4.42 -0.52 10.58
C GLU A 57 -3.23 0.13 9.85
N LEU A 58 -2.07 -0.56 9.81
CA LEU A 58 -0.85 -0.07 9.16
C LEU A 58 -0.99 0.03 7.63
N VAL A 59 -1.41 -1.06 6.98
CA VAL A 59 -1.54 -1.11 5.51
C VAL A 59 -2.68 -0.21 5.04
N GLY A 60 -3.79 -0.17 5.77
CA GLY A 60 -4.92 0.69 5.49
C GLY A 60 -4.56 2.18 5.62
N ALA A 61 -3.89 2.57 6.71
CA ALA A 61 -3.48 3.95 6.91
C ALA A 61 -2.47 4.42 5.85
N THR A 62 -1.47 3.61 5.52
CA THR A 62 -0.43 3.97 4.54
C THR A 62 -0.99 4.07 3.12
N SER A 63 -1.76 3.07 2.66
CA SER A 63 -2.36 3.07 1.33
C SER A 63 -3.41 4.18 1.15
N ALA A 64 -4.28 4.40 2.15
CA ALA A 64 -5.27 5.48 2.10
C ALA A 64 -4.61 6.86 2.08
N CYS A 65 -3.57 7.08 2.89
CA CYS A 65 -2.87 8.38 2.90
C CYS A 65 -2.17 8.66 1.56
N ALA A 66 -1.51 7.64 0.99
CA ALA A 66 -0.86 7.77 -0.31
C ALA A 66 -1.85 8.12 -1.43
N LEU A 67 -3.00 7.43 -1.48
CA LEU A 67 -3.97 7.61 -2.56
C LEU A 67 -4.88 8.83 -2.36
N ALA A 68 -5.20 9.22 -1.13
CA ALA A 68 -6.12 10.34 -0.86
C ALA A 68 -5.40 11.69 -0.69
N TYR A 69 -4.28 11.72 0.05
CA TYR A 69 -3.59 12.97 0.39
C TYR A 69 -2.38 13.28 -0.49
N ILE A 70 -1.76 12.28 -1.12
CA ILE A 70 -0.50 12.48 -1.85
C ILE A 70 -0.74 12.48 -3.37
N LEU A 71 -1.42 11.48 -3.91
CA LEU A 71 -1.58 11.30 -5.36
C LEU A 71 -2.41 12.43 -6.03
N PRO A 72 -3.61 12.83 -5.56
CA PRO A 72 -4.42 13.85 -6.23
C PRO A 72 -3.77 15.24 -6.23
N PRO A 73 -3.19 15.73 -5.11
CA PRO A 73 -2.47 16.99 -5.11
C PRO A 73 -1.20 16.97 -5.96
N LEU A 74 -0.46 15.85 -6.02
CA LEU A 74 0.69 15.72 -6.90
C LEU A 74 0.29 15.82 -8.37
N CYS A 75 -0.80 15.16 -8.78
CA CYS A 75 -1.35 15.30 -10.12
C CYS A 75 -1.74 16.76 -10.42
N TYR A 76 -2.40 17.43 -9.47
CA TYR A 76 -2.77 18.85 -9.61
C TYR A 76 -1.54 19.74 -9.80
N VAL A 77 -0.51 19.60 -8.95
CA VAL A 77 0.73 20.40 -9.03
C VAL A 77 1.51 20.12 -10.32
N LYS A 78 1.50 18.87 -10.82
CA LYS A 78 2.18 18.50 -12.07
C LYS A 78 1.49 19.02 -13.33
N LEU A 79 0.16 19.06 -13.36
CA LEU A 79 -0.59 19.57 -14.51
C LEU A 79 -0.77 21.11 -14.49
N THR A 80 -0.80 21.71 -13.31
CA THR A 80 -1.01 23.16 -13.17
C THR A 80 0.25 23.96 -13.52
N LYS A 81 0.16 24.79 -14.56
CA LYS A 81 1.22 25.74 -14.98
C LYS A 81 1.17 27.08 -14.23
N ARG A 82 0.08 27.37 -13.50
CA ARG A 82 -0.12 28.63 -12.78
C ARG A 82 0.13 28.46 -11.29
N ARG A 83 0.99 29.30 -10.72
CA ARG A 83 1.29 29.26 -9.29
C ARG A 83 0.23 30.07 -8.53
N THR A 84 -0.93 29.46 -8.27
CA THR A 84 -2.04 30.04 -7.49
C THR A 84 -1.97 29.61 -6.02
N TRP A 85 -2.82 30.21 -5.17
CA TRP A 85 -3.01 29.81 -3.77
C TRP A 85 -3.35 28.32 -3.61
N GLU A 86 -4.01 27.73 -4.62
CA GLU A 86 -4.36 26.31 -4.66
C GLU A 86 -3.13 25.39 -4.72
N THR A 87 -2.04 25.83 -5.39
CA THR A 87 -0.78 25.07 -5.40
C THR A 87 -0.18 25.02 -3.99
N TYR A 88 -0.26 26.13 -3.23
CA TYR A 88 0.19 26.15 -1.84
C TYR A 88 -0.66 25.22 -0.96
N ALA A 89 -1.99 25.26 -1.11
CA ALA A 89 -2.90 24.35 -0.43
C ALA A 89 -2.61 22.87 -0.75
N ALA A 90 -2.28 22.56 -2.00
CA ALA A 90 -1.88 21.21 -2.42
C ALA A 90 -0.61 20.73 -1.69
N TYR A 91 0.42 21.58 -1.56
CA TYR A 91 1.61 21.25 -0.78
C TYR A 91 1.32 21.06 0.72
N VAL A 92 0.40 21.84 1.29
CA VAL A 92 -0.04 21.67 2.68
C VAL A 92 -0.77 20.33 2.87
N CYS A 93 -1.66 19.94 1.95
CA CYS A 93 -2.32 18.62 2.00
C CYS A 93 -1.33 17.46 1.92
N ILE A 94 -0.32 17.53 1.05
CA ILE A 94 0.72 16.50 0.93
C ILE A 94 1.52 16.39 2.23
N THR A 95 1.98 17.52 2.78
CA THR A 95 2.76 17.53 4.02
C THR A 95 1.95 17.01 5.21
N PHE A 96 0.68 17.40 5.32
CA PHE A 96 -0.24 16.83 6.31
C PHE A 96 -0.38 15.31 6.16
N GLY A 97 -0.61 14.81 4.94
CA GLY A 97 -0.70 13.38 4.66
C GLY A 97 0.57 12.61 5.04
N CYS A 98 1.76 13.17 4.77
CA CYS A 98 3.03 12.58 5.18
C CYS A 98 3.19 12.53 6.71
N ILE A 99 2.78 13.58 7.43
CA ILE A 99 2.85 13.62 8.89
C ILE A 99 1.92 12.57 9.50
N VAL A 100 0.67 12.52 9.04
CA VAL A 100 -0.32 11.53 9.51
C VAL A 100 0.17 10.10 9.24
N MET A 101 0.70 9.85 8.04
CA MET A 101 1.28 8.54 7.71
C MET A 101 2.44 8.18 8.64
N GLY A 102 3.34 9.12 8.94
CA GLY A 102 4.44 8.92 9.88
C GLY A 102 3.96 8.58 11.29
N ILE A 103 2.98 9.33 11.81
CA ILE A 103 2.40 9.09 13.14
C ILE A 103 1.74 7.71 13.20
N SER A 104 0.94 7.33 12.19
CA SER A 104 0.27 6.02 12.13
C SER A 104 1.27 4.86 12.13
N VAL A 105 2.35 4.97 11.36
CA VAL A 105 3.41 3.94 11.33
C VAL A 105 4.13 3.84 12.67
N LEU A 106 4.46 4.97 13.29
CA LEU A 106 5.13 5.00 14.60
C LEU A 106 4.24 4.41 15.70
N LEU A 107 2.95 4.74 15.72
CA LEU A 107 2.00 4.20 16.71
C LEU A 107 1.79 2.70 16.52
N ALA A 108 1.58 2.24 15.28
CA ALA A 108 1.46 0.81 14.98
C ALA A 108 2.75 0.05 15.31
N GLY A 109 3.91 0.59 14.96
CA GLY A 109 5.22 0.03 15.30
C GLY A 109 5.47 -0.03 16.81
N ALA A 110 5.13 1.03 17.53
CA ALA A 110 5.24 1.07 18.99
C ALA A 110 4.32 0.04 19.66
N LYS A 111 3.08 -0.13 19.17
CA LYS A 111 2.17 -1.19 19.64
C LYS A 111 2.76 -2.59 19.43
N MET A 112 3.41 -2.84 18.28
CA MET A 112 4.07 -4.12 18.01
C MET A 112 5.27 -4.38 18.95
N VAL A 113 6.09 -3.35 19.22
CA VAL A 113 7.28 -3.48 20.08
C VAL A 113 6.92 -3.62 21.56
N ARG A 114 5.86 -2.93 22.03
CA ARG A 114 5.49 -2.91 23.44
C ARG A 114 4.76 -4.17 23.91
N GLY A 115 4.44 -5.10 22.99
CA GLY A 115 3.79 -6.38 23.33
C GLY A 115 2.41 -6.24 23.98
N GLU A 116 1.75 -5.09 23.81
CA GLU A 116 0.43 -4.81 24.38
C GLU A 116 -0.71 -5.47 23.58
N GLY A 117 -0.42 -5.97 22.38
CA GLY A 117 -1.16 -7.10 21.81
C GLY A 117 -0.60 -8.35 22.47
N GLY A 118 -1.37 -8.92 23.40
CA GLY A 118 -0.94 -10.10 24.14
C GLY A 118 -0.32 -11.12 23.19
N ALA A 119 0.75 -11.77 23.64
CA ALA A 119 1.37 -12.89 22.96
C ALA A 119 0.34 -14.03 22.78
N GLN A 120 -0.60 -13.87 21.87
CA GLN A 120 -1.34 -14.98 21.30
C GLN A 120 -0.36 -15.64 20.35
N SER A 121 0.36 -16.60 20.91
CA SER A 121 1.01 -17.63 20.13
C SER A 121 -0.02 -18.19 19.17
N CYS A 122 0.20 -17.93 17.89
CA CYS A 122 0.05 -18.96 16.89
C CYS A 122 1.09 -20.07 17.23
#